data_AF-K1S1M4-F1
#
_entry.id   AF-K1S1M4-F1
#
_cell.length_a   1.000
_cell.length_b   1.000
_cell.length_c   1.000
_cell.angle_alpha   90.00
_cell.angle_beta   90.00
_cell.angle_gamma   90.00
#
_symmetry.space_group_name_H-M   'P 1'
#
loop_
_entity.id
_entity.type
_entity.pdbx_description
1 polymer ?
#
loop_
_entity_poly.entity_id
_entity_poly.type
_entity_poly.pdbx_seq_one_letter_code
_entity_poly.pdbx_strand_id
1 'polypeptide(L)'
;MKKYTDVDIIAELQKLVDSHVDSYKEDFDTDKRIIRRAAESQNPEDRTLMWFCRPHGTHCLNENQVFIQGTRDHNTFRFMRNRPTTSALPGHYPETVKRGKVFGD
;
A
#
# COMPACT_ATOMS: atom_id res chain seq x y z
N MET A 1 -17.59 -12.17 9.83
CA MET A 1 -17.04 -10.97 9.17
C MET A 1 -17.38 -11.08 7.69
N LYS A 2 -17.90 -10.03 7.04
CA LYS A 2 -18.10 -10.07 5.57
C LYS A 2 -16.71 -9.97 4.93
N LYS A 3 -16.32 -10.98 4.14
CA LYS A 3 -15.15 -10.90 3.28
C LYS A 3 -15.58 -10.06 2.07
N TYR A 4 -14.92 -8.94 1.84
CA TYR A 4 -15.11 -8.19 0.61
C TYR A 4 -14.21 -8.82 -0.44
N THR A 5 -14.72 -9.07 -1.63
CA THR A 5 -13.95 -9.65 -2.75
C THR A 5 -14.28 -8.84 -3.99
N ASP A 6 -13.35 -8.76 -4.95
CA ASP A 6 -13.54 -7.97 -6.19
C ASP A 6 -13.78 -6.47 -5.90
N VAL A 7 -13.01 -5.92 -4.95
CA VAL A 7 -13.03 -4.48 -4.62
C VAL A 7 -12.00 -3.72 -5.42
N ASP A 8 -12.36 -2.56 -5.98
CA ASP A 8 -11.39 -1.62 -6.57
C ASP A 8 -10.53 -1.00 -5.47
N ILE A 9 -9.40 -1.64 -5.19
CA ILE A 9 -8.54 -1.30 -4.05
C ILE A 9 -8.07 0.15 -4.15
N ILE A 10 -7.69 0.62 -5.35
CA ILE A 10 -7.23 2.00 -5.53
C ILE A 10 -8.33 2.99 -5.15
N ALA A 11 -9.58 2.71 -5.51
CA ALA A 11 -10.71 3.57 -5.16
C ALA A 11 -10.99 3.59 -3.65
N GLU A 12 -10.91 2.45 -2.96
CA GLU A 12 -11.10 2.41 -1.51
C GLU A 12 -9.96 3.09 -0.76
N LEU A 13 -8.71 2.88 -1.17
CA LEU A 13 -7.55 3.57 -0.60
C LEU A 13 -7.63 5.08 -0.84
N GLN A 14 -8.12 5.53 -2.01
CA GLN A 14 -8.33 6.96 -2.29
C GLN A 14 -9.28 7.60 -1.26
N LYS A 15 -10.36 6.92 -0.85
CA LYS A 15 -11.27 7.45 0.19
C LYS A 15 -10.55 7.64 1.52
N LEU A 16 -9.64 6.72 1.89
CA LEU A 16 -8.81 6.84 3.09
C LEU A 16 -7.85 8.02 2.98
N VAL A 17 -7.22 8.21 1.81
CA VAL A 17 -6.35 9.37 1.54
C VAL A 17 -7.12 10.68 1.67
N ASP A 18 -8.31 10.75 1.06
CA ASP A 18 -9.11 11.98 1.06
C ASP A 18 -9.56 12.39 2.47
N SER A 19 -9.75 11.42 3.37
CA SER A 19 -10.23 11.61 4.74
C SER A 19 -9.14 11.74 5.80
N HIS A 20 -7.95 11.14 5.62
CA HIS A 20 -6.93 11.04 6.69
C HIS A 20 -5.59 11.70 6.35
N VAL A 21 -5.39 12.13 5.10
CA VAL A 21 -4.12 12.77 4.67
C VAL A 21 -4.35 14.27 4.56
N ASP A 22 -3.57 15.07 5.29
CA ASP A 22 -3.66 16.54 5.30
C ASP A 22 -2.65 17.19 4.34
N SER A 23 -1.50 16.55 4.14
CA SER A 23 -0.39 17.03 3.30
C SER A 23 0.19 15.89 2.48
N TYR A 24 0.82 16.21 1.35
CA TYR A 24 1.48 15.24 0.46
C TYR A 24 0.53 14.15 -0.09
N LYS A 25 -0.70 14.54 -0.46
CA LYS A 25 -1.69 13.60 -1.06
C LYS A 25 -1.19 13.01 -2.37
N GLU A 26 -0.33 13.74 -3.07
CA GLU A 26 0.34 13.33 -4.31
C GLU A 26 1.24 12.09 -4.14
N ASP A 27 1.69 11.78 -2.91
CA ASP A 27 2.45 10.55 -2.64
C ASP A 27 1.64 9.30 -3.05
N PHE A 28 0.32 9.38 -2.96
CA PHE A 28 -0.56 8.28 -3.33
C PHE A 28 -0.49 7.95 -4.83
N ASP A 29 -0.08 8.87 -5.70
CA ASP A 29 0.14 8.57 -7.12
C ASP A 29 1.36 7.66 -7.34
N THR A 30 2.36 7.74 -6.46
CA THR A 30 3.46 6.77 -6.43
C THR A 30 2.96 5.41 -5.96
N ASP A 31 2.16 5.38 -4.90
CA ASP A 31 1.59 4.14 -4.39
C ASP A 31 0.71 3.43 -5.41
N LYS A 32 -0.14 4.16 -6.15
CA LYS A 32 -0.95 3.61 -7.27
C LYS A 32 -0.08 2.89 -8.30
N ARG A 33 1.10 3.42 -8.62
CA ARG A 33 2.03 2.78 -9.58
C ARG A 33 2.63 1.50 -8.98
N ILE A 34 3.01 1.51 -7.71
CA ILE A 34 3.54 0.34 -7.01
C ILE A 34 2.47 -0.77 -6.94
N ILE A 35 1.25 -0.43 -6.53
CA ILE A 35 0.12 -1.35 -6.44
C ILE A 35 -0.20 -1.97 -7.80
N ARG A 36 -0.25 -1.17 -8.87
CA ARG A 36 -0.47 -1.69 -10.24
C ARG A 36 0.64 -2.64 -10.67
N ARG A 37 1.90 -2.27 -10.46
CA ARG A 37 3.04 -3.13 -10.82
C ARG A 37 3.03 -4.44 -10.04
N ALA A 38 2.68 -4.41 -8.76
CA ALA A 38 2.51 -5.60 -7.93
C ALA A 38 1.40 -6.49 -8.51
N ALA A 39 0.24 -5.91 -8.87
CA ALA A 39 -0.88 -6.62 -9.48
C ALA A 39 -0.53 -7.34 -10.79
N GLU A 40 0.39 -6.76 -11.56
CA GLU A 40 0.86 -7.29 -12.83
C GLU A 40 2.00 -8.30 -12.66
N SER A 41 2.65 -8.37 -11.49
CA SER A 41 3.78 -9.27 -11.28
C SER A 41 3.33 -10.73 -11.31
N GLN A 42 4.11 -11.58 -11.98
CA GLN A 42 3.93 -13.04 -11.94
C GLN A 42 4.52 -13.66 -10.67
N ASN A 43 5.41 -12.95 -9.97
CA ASN A 43 6.00 -13.42 -8.73
C ASN A 43 5.03 -13.14 -7.55
N PRO A 44 4.57 -14.17 -6.82
CA PRO A 44 3.72 -13.97 -5.64
C PRO A 44 4.36 -13.07 -4.59
N GLU A 45 5.68 -13.07 -4.47
CA GLU A 45 6.41 -12.26 -3.47
C GLU A 45 6.35 -10.74 -3.76
N ASP A 46 6.05 -10.34 -4.99
CA ASP A 46 5.87 -8.93 -5.35
C ASP A 46 4.46 -8.43 -5.05
N ARG A 47 3.52 -9.35 -4.81
CA ARG A 47 2.08 -9.06 -4.60
C ARG A 47 1.72 -8.85 -3.14
N THR A 48 2.68 -8.87 -2.24
CA THR A 48 2.44 -8.63 -0.82
C THR A 48 3.00 -7.26 -0.45
N LEU A 49 2.10 -6.33 -0.17
CA LEU A 49 2.42 -4.92 0.03
C LEU A 49 2.00 -4.45 1.43
N MET A 50 2.80 -3.59 2.04
CA MET A 50 2.42 -2.88 3.25
C MET A 50 2.16 -1.42 2.92
N TRP A 51 0.94 -0.95 3.20
CA TRP A 51 0.53 0.42 2.91
C TRP A 51 0.29 1.24 4.18
N PHE A 52 0.83 2.46 4.17
CA PHE A 52 0.71 3.42 5.26
C PHE A 52 -0.09 4.63 4.79
N CYS A 53 -1.07 5.03 5.59
CA CYS A 53 -1.86 6.23 5.39
C CYS A 53 -1.70 7.14 6.62
N ARG A 54 -1.24 8.37 6.41
CA ARG A 54 -0.86 9.31 7.49
C ARG A 54 -1.29 10.73 7.16
N PRO A 55 -1.45 11.61 8.17
CA PRO A 55 -1.70 13.03 7.92
C PRO A 55 -0.67 13.70 6.99
N HIS A 56 0.56 13.18 6.93
CA HIS A 56 1.65 13.75 6.13
C HIS A 56 2.07 12.85 4.95
N GLY A 57 1.12 12.18 4.31
CA GLY A 57 1.34 11.43 3.07
C GLY A 57 1.11 9.94 3.20
N THR A 58 1.41 9.21 2.14
CA THR A 58 1.18 7.76 2.03
C THR A 58 2.43 7.05 1.55
N HIS A 59 2.61 5.78 1.93
CA HIS A 59 3.75 4.99 1.51
C HIS A 59 3.35 3.54 1.27
N CYS A 60 3.71 3.00 0.11
CA CYS A 60 3.56 1.59 -0.23
C CYS A 60 4.92 0.89 -0.28
N LEU A 61 5.08 -0.17 0.53
CA LEU A 61 6.32 -0.97 0.64
C LEU A 61 6.05 -2.41 0.19
N ASN A 62 7.09 -3.12 -0.28
CA ASN A 62 7.00 -4.57 -0.43
C ASN A 62 7.18 -5.21 0.96
N GLU A 63 6.18 -5.96 1.42
CA GLU A 63 6.16 -6.53 2.76
C GLU A 63 7.35 -7.47 3.00
N ASN A 64 7.74 -8.26 1.99
CA ASN A 64 8.88 -9.16 2.08
C ASN A 64 10.20 -8.42 2.28
N GLN A 65 10.32 -7.20 1.75
CA GLN A 65 11.52 -6.38 1.89
C GLN A 65 11.58 -5.64 3.23
N VAL A 66 10.44 -5.36 3.87
CA VAL A 66 10.37 -4.64 5.16
C VAL A 66 11.16 -5.33 6.27
N PHE A 67 11.20 -6.66 6.27
CA PHE A 67 11.84 -7.45 7.33
C PHE A 67 13.31 -7.79 7.05
N ILE A 68 13.83 -7.47 5.87
CA ILE A 68 15.21 -7.76 5.47
C ILE A 68 16.07 -6.52 5.73
N GLN A 69 16.99 -6.62 6.68
CA GLN A 69 17.87 -5.50 7.05
C GLN A 69 18.72 -5.03 5.86
N GLY A 70 18.82 -3.72 5.68
CA GLY A 70 19.62 -3.10 4.61
C GLY A 70 18.83 -2.84 3.32
N THR A 71 17.60 -3.34 3.18
CA THR A 71 16.75 -2.97 2.06
C THR A 71 16.20 -1.55 2.22
N ARG A 72 15.80 -0.94 1.09
CA ARG A 72 15.12 0.36 1.09
C ARG A 72 13.87 0.33 1.98
N ASP A 73 13.05 -0.70 1.82
CA ASP A 73 11.74 -0.78 2.48
C ASP A 73 11.88 -1.04 3.98
N HIS A 74 12.90 -1.79 4.41
CA HIS A 74 13.26 -1.92 5.82
C HIS A 74 13.65 -0.58 6.44
N ASN A 75 14.51 0.19 5.75
CA ASN A 75 14.95 1.49 6.24
C ASN A 75 13.78 2.48 6.34
N THR A 76 12.91 2.52 5.33
CA THR A 76 11.69 3.33 5.34
C THR A 76 10.74 2.91 6.47
N PHE A 77 10.48 1.62 6.63
CA PHE A 77 9.66 1.09 7.72
C PHE A 77 10.19 1.50 9.10
N ARG A 78 11.50 1.35 9.32
CA ARG A 78 12.14 1.71 10.59
C ARG A 78 12.01 3.21 10.90
N PHE A 79 12.19 4.05 9.88
CA PHE A 79 12.00 5.50 10.02
C PHE A 79 10.55 5.85 10.38
N MET A 80 9.58 5.20 9.73
CA MET A 80 8.15 5.45 9.96
C MET A 80 7.65 4.94 11.31
N ARG A 81 8.06 3.73 11.73
CA ARG A 81 7.66 3.10 13.00
C ARG A 81 8.03 3.96 14.21
N ASN A 82 9.13 4.69 14.13
CA ASN A 82 9.60 5.52 15.24
C ASN A 82 8.82 6.83 15.42
N ARG A 83 7.75 7.07 14.64
CA ARG A 83 6.90 8.28 14.75
C ARG A 83 5.54 7.98 15.38
N PRO A 84 5.04 8.85 16.30
CA PRO A 84 3.88 8.56 17.14
C PRO A 84 2.51 8.55 16.43
N THR A 85 2.37 9.07 15.21
CA THR A 85 1.07 9.14 14.51
C THR A 85 0.80 7.94 13.58
N THR A 86 1.47 6.80 13.77
CA THR A 86 1.49 5.70 12.77
C THR A 86 0.28 4.78 12.88
N SER A 87 -0.72 4.99 12.03
CA SER A 87 -1.65 3.93 11.61
C SER A 87 -1.03 3.18 10.42
N ALA A 88 -0.70 1.90 10.64
CA ALA A 88 -0.27 0.98 9.59
C ALA A 88 -1.41 0.01 9.31
N LEU A 89 -1.76 -0.18 8.03
CA LEU A 89 -2.69 -1.23 7.62
C LEU A 89 -1.87 -2.31 6.91
N PRO A 90 -1.43 -3.37 7.62
CA PRO A 90 -0.93 -4.56 6.94
C PRO A 90 -2.09 -5.19 6.16
N GLY A 91 -1.90 -5.46 4.87
CA GLY A 91 -2.92 -6.06 4.04
C GLY A 91 -2.32 -6.77 2.83
N HIS A 92 -2.85 -7.93 2.48
CA HIS A 92 -2.55 -8.54 1.19
C HIS A 92 -3.22 -7.72 0.08
N TYR A 93 -2.43 -7.13 -0.82
CA TYR A 93 -2.95 -6.43 -2.01
C TYR A 93 -1.98 -6.65 -3.17
N PRO A 94 -2.41 -6.93 -4.42
CA PRO A 94 -3.73 -7.27 -4.97
C PRO A 94 -3.75 -8.62 -5.74
N GLU A 95 -4.95 -9.15 -6.04
CA GLU A 95 -5.08 -10.45 -6.71
C GLU A 95 -5.06 -10.38 -8.24
N THR A 96 -5.76 -9.39 -8.84
CA THR A 96 -5.89 -9.29 -10.30
C THR A 96 -6.06 -7.86 -10.80
N VAL A 97 -5.64 -7.58 -12.05
CA VAL A 97 -5.99 -6.36 -12.79
C VAL A 97 -7.10 -6.68 -13.79
N LYS A 98 -8.20 -5.93 -13.76
CA LYS A 98 -9.30 -6.04 -14.74
C LYS A 98 -9.68 -4.65 -15.23
N ARG A 99 -9.74 -4.45 -16.56
CA ARG A 99 -10.17 -3.19 -17.19
C ARG A 99 -9.42 -1.94 -16.66
N GLY A 100 -8.13 -2.07 -16.36
CA GLY A 100 -7.28 -0.98 -15.85
C GLY A 100 -7.45 -0.66 -14.37
N LYS A 101 -8.25 -1.44 -13.63
CA LYS A 101 -8.46 -1.33 -12.18
C LYS A 101 -7.84 -2.52 -11.44
N VAL A 102 -7.44 -2.28 -10.21
CA VAL A 102 -6.77 -3.27 -9.35
C VAL A 102 -7.78 -3.83 -8.35
N PHE A 103 -7.96 -5.15 -8.37
CA PHE A 103 -8.91 -5.85 -7.53
C PHE A 103 -8.21 -6.73 -6.49
N GLY A 104 -8.76 -6.74 -5.28
CA GLY A 104 -8.27 -7.55 -4.16
C GLY A 104 -9.38 -7.87 -3.14
N ASP A 105 -8.97 -8.58 -2.10
CA ASP A 105 -9.78 -9.07 -0.98
C ASP A 105 -9.63 -8.22 0.29
#